data_AF-A0A091PPA3-F1
#
_entry.id   AF-A0A091PPA3-F1
#
_cell.length_a   1.000
_cell.length_b   1.000
_cell.length_c   1.000
_cell.angle_alpha   90.00
_cell.angle_beta   90.00
_cell.angle_gamma   90.00
#
_symmetry.space_group_name_H-M   'P 1'
#
loop_
_entity.id
_entity.type
_entity.pdbx_description
1 polymer ?
#
loop_
_entity_poly.entity_id
_entity_poly.type
_entity_poly.pdbx_seq_one_letter_code
_entity_poly.pdbx_strand_id
1 'polypeptide(L)'
;QQPQPLKTEHSMLGTSASSHNSLGLNGVTGSIWDFVTGSFSPSPSPVLSSGTTPSISSNTSGNELTRVRQELDDAKKKLKQWEESWQQVKQACDAWQKEAQEAKERANIADADKQLALQKKEEVENKLKKLKAHAIIFLQVIFQLQSKKCIVCQEGDRSIILNPCQHYVLCDHCAAAQEECPCCKKKKNLW
;
A
#
# COMPACT_ATOMS: atom_id res chain seq x y z
N GLN A 1 36.04 6.16 -21.82
CA GLN A 1 35.79 6.41 -23.26
C GLN A 1 34.48 5.74 -23.61
N GLN A 2 33.52 6.56 -24.05
CA GLN A 2 32.10 6.39 -24.44
C GLN A 2 31.75 5.21 -25.41
N PRO A 3 30.47 5.00 -25.84
CA PRO A 3 29.13 5.19 -25.19
C PRO A 3 27.98 4.21 -25.63
N GLN A 4 26.88 4.17 -24.83
CA GLN A 4 25.39 4.10 -25.12
C GLN A 4 24.74 3.11 -26.15
N PRO A 5 23.41 2.76 -26.06
CA PRO A 5 22.27 3.59 -25.61
C PRO A 5 21.15 2.97 -24.74
N LEU A 6 20.25 3.87 -24.32
CA LEU A 6 19.06 3.77 -23.48
C LEU A 6 17.85 3.07 -24.16
N LYS A 7 17.02 2.37 -23.36
CA LYS A 7 15.55 2.39 -23.51
C LYS A 7 14.82 2.01 -22.21
N THR A 8 13.92 2.90 -21.82
CA THR A 8 12.92 2.84 -20.74
C THR A 8 11.81 1.82 -21.06
N GLU A 9 11.29 1.09 -20.06
CA GLU A 9 9.84 0.88 -19.84
C GLU A 9 9.49 0.05 -18.58
N HIS A 10 8.53 0.57 -17.82
CA HIS A 10 7.57 -0.04 -16.88
C HIS A 10 7.98 -1.22 -15.97
N SER A 11 8.16 -0.89 -14.68
CA SER A 11 8.21 -1.85 -13.57
C SER A 11 6.79 -2.18 -13.09
N MET A 12 6.34 -3.40 -13.36
CA MET A 12 5.26 -4.07 -12.64
C MET A 12 5.88 -5.29 -11.96
N LEU A 13 5.72 -5.32 -10.64
CA LEU A 13 6.23 -6.35 -9.74
C LEU A 13 5.71 -7.74 -10.11
N GLY A 14 6.61 -8.71 -10.15
CA GLY A 14 6.23 -10.11 -10.21
C GLY A 14 7.46 -10.99 -10.35
N THR A 15 8.02 -11.45 -9.24
CA THR A 15 8.72 -12.74 -9.26
C THR A 15 8.50 -13.49 -7.98
N SER A 16 8.06 -14.72 -8.21
CA SER A 16 7.72 -15.81 -7.32
C SER A 16 8.73 -16.07 -6.20
N ALA A 17 8.21 -16.41 -5.02
CA ALA A 17 8.88 -17.30 -4.09
C ALA A 17 8.07 -18.59 -4.02
N SER A 18 8.79 -19.70 -4.16
CA SER A 18 8.28 -21.05 -4.32
C SER A 18 7.99 -21.75 -2.99
N SER A 19 7.24 -22.84 -3.14
CA SER A 19 7.39 -24.14 -2.48
C SER A 19 6.95 -24.32 -1.02
N HIS A 20 6.03 -25.29 -0.90
CA HIS A 20 5.83 -26.32 0.11
C HIS A 20 5.24 -25.94 1.48
N ASN A 21 3.98 -26.30 1.67
CA ASN A 21 3.56 -27.12 2.80
C ASN A 21 2.50 -28.11 2.33
N SER A 22 2.90 -29.37 2.22
CA SER A 22 2.09 -30.52 1.86
C SER A 22 1.64 -31.20 3.14
N LEU A 23 0.33 -31.35 3.37
CA LEU A 23 -0.27 -32.58 3.87
C LEU A 23 -1.65 -32.74 3.23
N GLY A 24 -1.81 -33.82 2.48
CA GLY A 24 -2.92 -34.04 1.56
C GLY A 24 -4.17 -34.64 2.20
N LEU A 25 -5.29 -34.39 1.56
CA LEU A 25 -6.39 -35.34 1.43
C LEU A 25 -6.85 -35.35 -0.04
N ASN A 26 -6.48 -36.44 -0.70
CA ASN A 26 -7.08 -37.07 -1.88
C ASN A 26 -8.07 -36.26 -2.73
N GLY A 27 -7.62 -35.97 -3.95
CA GLY A 27 -8.35 -36.34 -5.16
C GLY A 27 -9.81 -35.88 -5.26
N VAL A 28 -10.02 -34.59 -5.53
CA VAL A 28 -11.21 -34.16 -6.27
C VAL A 28 -10.77 -33.20 -7.37
N THR A 29 -10.44 -33.76 -8.53
CA THR A 29 -10.52 -32.99 -9.79
C THR A 29 -12.00 -32.90 -10.15
N GLY A 30 -12.75 -32.15 -9.36
CA GLY A 30 -14.15 -31.82 -9.60
C GLY A 30 -14.20 -30.46 -10.27
N SER A 31 -14.07 -30.44 -11.58
CA SER A 31 -14.26 -29.26 -12.40
C SER A 31 -15.62 -28.64 -12.08
N ILE A 32 -15.63 -27.37 -11.69
CA ILE A 32 -16.78 -26.64 -11.13
C ILE A 32 -17.95 -26.44 -12.13
N TRP A 33 -17.88 -27.06 -13.31
CA TRP A 33 -18.80 -26.92 -14.45
C TRP A 33 -19.43 -28.24 -14.91
N ASP A 34 -19.33 -29.33 -14.15
CA ASP A 34 -19.84 -30.64 -14.60
C ASP A 34 -21.33 -30.86 -14.26
N PHE A 35 -22.22 -30.15 -14.96
CA PHE A 35 -23.68 -30.36 -14.84
C PHE A 35 -24.35 -30.92 -16.10
N VAL A 36 -23.61 -31.27 -17.16
CA VAL A 36 -24.22 -31.80 -18.41
C VAL A 36 -23.30 -32.85 -19.05
N THR A 37 -23.45 -34.10 -18.63
CA THR A 37 -23.19 -35.28 -19.47
C THR A 37 -23.96 -36.48 -18.89
N GLY A 38 -25.28 -36.42 -19.04
CA GLY A 38 -26.19 -37.54 -18.79
C GLY A 38 -27.08 -37.73 -20.01
N SER A 39 -26.52 -38.26 -21.08
CA SER A 39 -27.27 -38.71 -22.25
C SER A 39 -28.02 -40.00 -21.95
N PHE A 40 -29.35 -39.92 -21.80
CA PHE A 40 -30.27 -40.98 -22.24
C PHE A 40 -31.53 -40.33 -22.83
N SER A 41 -31.55 -40.21 -24.16
CA SER A 41 -32.78 -40.19 -24.98
C SER A 41 -33.33 -41.62 -25.07
N PRO A 42 -34.63 -41.88 -25.35
CA PRO A 42 -35.48 -41.08 -26.23
C PRO A 42 -36.88 -40.77 -25.67
N SER A 43 -37.44 -39.62 -26.07
CA SER A 43 -38.89 -39.39 -26.03
C SER A 43 -39.56 -40.19 -27.15
N PRO A 44 -40.57 -41.03 -26.87
CA PRO A 44 -41.62 -41.31 -27.82
C PRO A 44 -42.75 -40.30 -27.59
N SER A 45 -43.06 -39.49 -28.58
CA SER A 45 -44.32 -38.72 -28.59
C SER A 45 -45.51 -39.68 -28.45
N PRO A 46 -46.59 -39.33 -27.73
CA PRO A 46 -47.76 -40.19 -27.68
C PRO A 46 -48.51 -40.08 -29.02
N VAL A 47 -48.51 -41.16 -29.79
CA VAL A 47 -49.39 -41.32 -30.95
C VAL A 47 -50.79 -41.61 -30.40
N LEU A 48 -51.74 -40.70 -30.63
CA LEU A 48 -53.16 -40.91 -30.37
C LEU A 48 -53.66 -42.06 -31.27
N SER A 49 -53.69 -43.28 -30.72
CA SER A 49 -54.42 -44.39 -31.33
C SER A 49 -55.79 -44.46 -30.67
N SER A 50 -56.80 -43.98 -31.38
CA SER A 50 -58.20 -44.27 -31.07
C SER A 50 -58.41 -45.79 -31.17
N GLY A 51 -58.85 -46.41 -30.08
CA GLY A 51 -59.33 -47.78 -30.15
C GLY A 51 -59.36 -48.50 -28.81
N THR A 52 -60.59 -48.82 -28.40
CA THR A 52 -60.97 -49.84 -27.40
C THR A 52 -60.97 -49.38 -25.94
N THR A 53 -62.17 -49.14 -25.45
CA THR A 53 -62.54 -49.16 -24.03
C THR A 53 -62.10 -50.47 -23.37
N PRO A 54 -61.39 -50.44 -22.23
CA PRO A 54 -61.36 -51.57 -21.31
C PRO A 54 -62.03 -51.23 -19.99
N SER A 55 -62.75 -52.22 -19.51
CA SER A 55 -63.44 -52.31 -18.24
C SER A 55 -62.54 -51.93 -17.05
N ILE A 56 -63.04 -51.01 -16.23
CA ILE A 56 -62.50 -50.55 -14.95
C ILE A 56 -62.11 -51.74 -14.06
N SER A 57 -60.79 -51.97 -13.94
CA SER A 57 -60.18 -52.87 -12.97
C SER A 57 -59.54 -52.03 -11.87
N SER A 58 -60.00 -52.20 -10.63
CA SER A 58 -59.63 -51.41 -9.44
C SER A 58 -58.15 -51.51 -9.01
N ASN A 59 -57.37 -52.43 -9.59
CA ASN A 59 -55.97 -52.68 -9.21
C ASN A 59 -54.95 -51.73 -9.86
N THR A 60 -55.26 -51.10 -11.00
CA THR A 60 -54.35 -50.16 -11.73
C THR A 60 -54.44 -48.71 -11.21
N SER A 61 -55.43 -48.40 -10.37
CA SER A 61 -55.51 -47.08 -9.72
C SER A 61 -54.76 -47.06 -8.38
N GLY A 62 -54.58 -48.24 -7.75
CA GLY A 62 -53.88 -48.36 -6.47
C GLY A 62 -52.36 -48.20 -6.59
N ASN A 63 -51.74 -48.75 -7.64
CA ASN A 63 -50.30 -48.65 -7.88
C ASN A 63 -49.86 -47.22 -8.30
N GLU A 64 -50.64 -46.57 -9.17
CA GLU A 64 -50.45 -45.16 -9.56
C GLU A 64 -50.51 -44.25 -8.31
N LEU A 65 -51.49 -44.48 -7.43
CA LEU A 65 -51.63 -43.75 -6.18
C LEU A 65 -50.44 -43.95 -5.24
N THR A 66 -49.91 -45.18 -5.13
CA THR A 66 -48.70 -45.43 -4.33
C THR A 66 -47.46 -44.75 -4.91
N ARG A 67 -47.33 -44.70 -6.25
CA ARG A 67 -46.23 -44.00 -6.93
C ARG A 67 -46.26 -42.49 -6.63
N VAL A 68 -47.42 -41.86 -6.77
CA VAL A 68 -47.59 -40.43 -6.49
C VAL A 68 -47.33 -40.10 -5.02
N ARG A 69 -47.73 -40.97 -4.08
CA ARG A 69 -47.40 -40.79 -2.65
C ARG A 69 -45.90 -40.83 -2.40
N GLN A 70 -45.20 -41.77 -3.03
CA GLN A 70 -43.74 -41.87 -2.93
C GLN A 70 -43.06 -40.63 -3.52
N GLU A 71 -43.49 -40.18 -4.70
CA GLU A 71 -42.97 -38.97 -5.34
C GLU A 71 -43.18 -37.71 -4.47
N LEU A 72 -44.33 -37.60 -3.82
CA LEU A 72 -44.62 -36.52 -2.88
C LEU A 72 -43.68 -36.56 -1.67
N ASP A 73 -43.45 -37.73 -1.08
CA ASP A 73 -42.58 -37.85 0.08
C ASP A 73 -41.11 -37.59 -0.29
N ASP A 74 -40.69 -37.97 -1.50
CA ASP A 74 -39.36 -37.65 -2.02
C ASP A 74 -39.22 -36.16 -2.37
N ALA A 75 -40.26 -35.52 -2.89
CA ALA A 75 -40.30 -34.08 -3.07
C ALA A 75 -40.23 -33.33 -1.72
N LYS A 76 -40.94 -33.81 -0.69
CA LYS A 76 -40.85 -33.24 0.67
C LYS A 76 -39.45 -33.36 1.27
N LYS A 77 -38.79 -34.51 1.10
CA LYS A 77 -37.40 -34.70 1.54
C LYS A 77 -36.45 -33.74 0.80
N LYS A 78 -36.61 -33.61 -0.52
CA LYS A 78 -35.85 -32.64 -1.31
C LYS A 78 -36.07 -31.22 -0.81
N LEU A 79 -37.32 -30.80 -0.54
CA LEU A 79 -37.58 -29.47 0.01
C LEU A 79 -36.85 -29.23 1.34
N LYS A 80 -36.83 -30.20 2.24
CA LYS A 80 -36.05 -30.09 3.50
C LYS A 80 -34.56 -29.95 3.23
N GLN A 81 -34.01 -30.74 2.31
CA GLN A 81 -32.61 -30.65 1.93
C GLN A 81 -32.28 -29.28 1.28
N TRP A 82 -33.16 -28.77 0.42
CA TRP A 82 -33.00 -27.45 -0.18
C TRP A 82 -33.08 -26.33 0.87
N GLU A 83 -33.97 -26.44 1.86
CA GLU A 83 -34.06 -25.51 3.00
C GLU A 83 -32.76 -25.51 3.81
N GLU A 84 -32.23 -26.67 4.16
CA GLU A 84 -30.96 -26.80 4.89
C GLU A 84 -29.78 -26.24 4.07
N SER A 85 -29.71 -26.55 2.78
CA SER A 85 -28.67 -26.03 1.89
C SER A 85 -28.76 -24.51 1.74
N TRP A 86 -29.96 -23.95 1.65
CA TRP A 86 -30.15 -22.51 1.59
C TRP A 86 -29.74 -21.84 2.91
N GLN A 87 -30.05 -22.44 4.06
CA GLN A 87 -29.63 -21.92 5.36
C GLN A 87 -28.11 -21.90 5.50
N GLN A 88 -27.41 -22.93 5.01
CA GLN A 88 -25.95 -22.95 5.00
C GLN A 88 -25.36 -21.82 4.15
N VAL A 89 -25.89 -21.60 2.94
CA VAL A 89 -25.45 -20.50 2.07
C VAL A 89 -25.71 -19.14 2.73
N LYS A 90 -26.88 -18.97 3.35
CA LYS A 90 -27.21 -17.73 4.07
C LYS A 90 -26.23 -17.47 5.22
N GLN A 91 -25.90 -18.49 6.01
CA GLN A 91 -24.93 -18.37 7.10
C GLN A 91 -23.53 -18.01 6.58
N ALA A 92 -23.09 -18.60 5.46
CA ALA A 92 -21.83 -18.25 4.84
C ALA A 92 -21.81 -16.79 4.34
N CYS A 93 -22.92 -16.32 3.74
CA CYS A 93 -23.08 -14.92 3.35
C CYS A 93 -23.02 -13.97 4.55
N ASP A 94 -23.73 -14.28 5.64
CA ASP A 94 -23.73 -13.47 6.86
C ASP A 94 -22.32 -13.42 7.49
N ALA A 95 -21.61 -14.55 7.49
CA ALA A 95 -20.23 -14.64 7.99
C ALA A 95 -19.27 -13.77 7.17
N TRP A 96 -19.28 -13.91 5.83
CA TRP A 96 -18.42 -13.10 4.96
C TRP A 96 -18.78 -11.61 4.99
N GLN A 97 -20.06 -11.27 5.13
CA GLN A 97 -20.48 -9.88 5.30
C GLN A 97 -19.90 -9.28 6.59
N LYS A 98 -19.92 -10.05 7.69
CA LYS A 98 -19.30 -9.64 8.95
C LYS A 98 -17.78 -9.47 8.80
N GLU A 99 -17.11 -10.44 8.19
CA GLU A 99 -15.66 -10.37 7.95
C GLU A 99 -15.27 -9.18 7.07
N ALA A 100 -16.05 -8.88 6.03
CA ALA A 100 -15.83 -7.72 5.18
C ALA A 100 -16.00 -6.41 5.96
N GLN A 101 -16.99 -6.33 6.84
CA GLN A 101 -17.20 -5.14 7.69
C GLN A 101 -16.09 -4.98 8.72
N GLU A 102 -15.62 -6.08 9.34
CA GLU A 102 -14.47 -6.04 10.23
C GLU A 102 -13.18 -5.63 9.49
N ALA A 103 -12.97 -6.13 8.27
CA ALA A 103 -11.84 -5.74 7.44
C ALA A 103 -11.88 -4.25 7.07
N LYS A 104 -13.07 -3.72 6.75
CA LYS A 104 -13.28 -2.28 6.53
C LYS A 104 -12.93 -1.47 7.76
N GLU A 105 -13.36 -1.89 8.95
CA GLU A 105 -13.06 -1.17 10.18
C GLU A 105 -11.56 -1.21 10.51
N ARG A 106 -10.90 -2.36 10.32
CA ARG A 106 -9.44 -2.47 10.45
C ARG A 106 -8.70 -1.52 9.49
N ALA A 107 -9.19 -1.37 8.27
CA ALA A 107 -8.62 -0.42 7.30
C ALA A 107 -8.81 1.03 7.77
N ASN A 108 -9.98 1.41 8.29
CA ASN A 108 -10.23 2.75 8.82
C ASN A 108 -9.30 3.10 9.99
N ILE A 109 -9.08 2.15 10.91
CA ILE A 109 -8.15 2.32 12.04
C ILE A 109 -6.72 2.54 11.54
N ALA A 110 -6.26 1.70 10.59
CA ALA A 110 -4.93 1.84 10.01
C ALA A 110 -4.75 3.19 9.28
N ASP A 111 -5.79 3.66 8.59
CA ASP A 111 -5.78 4.97 7.95
C ASP A 111 -5.73 6.11 8.98
N ALA A 112 -6.47 6.02 10.09
CA ALA A 112 -6.40 7.00 11.18
C ALA A 112 -4.99 7.07 11.81
N ASP A 113 -4.38 5.92 12.08
CA ASP A 113 -3.01 5.84 12.61
C ASP A 113 -1.99 6.44 11.64
N LYS A 114 -2.13 6.16 10.33
CA LYS A 114 -1.31 6.77 9.29
C LYS A 114 -1.46 8.28 9.26
N GLN A 115 -2.68 8.82 9.35
CA GLN A 115 -2.90 10.27 9.39
C GLN A 115 -2.25 10.91 10.60
N LEU A 116 -2.37 10.29 11.78
CA LEU A 116 -1.72 10.77 13.00
C LEU A 116 -0.18 10.78 12.85
N ALA A 117 0.40 9.75 12.25
CA ALA A 117 1.83 9.70 11.98
C ALA A 117 2.28 10.81 11.02
N LEU A 118 1.49 11.10 9.98
CA LEU A 118 1.75 12.19 9.05
C LEU A 118 1.71 13.57 9.72
N GLN A 119 0.73 13.82 10.61
CA GLN A 119 0.65 15.08 11.36
C GLN A 119 1.88 15.29 12.26
N LYS A 120 2.30 14.24 12.99
CA LYS A 120 3.52 14.29 13.82
C LYS A 120 4.77 14.55 12.98
N LYS A 121 4.87 13.92 11.82
CA LYS A 121 5.96 14.15 10.87
C LYS A 121 5.97 15.62 10.41
N GLU A 122 4.83 16.17 10.01
CA GLU A 122 4.73 17.55 9.56
C GLU A 122 5.12 18.55 10.66
N GLU A 123 4.72 18.30 11.91
CA GLU A 123 5.12 19.13 13.05
C GLU A 123 6.64 19.19 13.21
N VAL A 124 7.31 18.03 13.14
CA VAL A 124 8.77 17.93 13.24
C VAL A 124 9.45 18.57 12.04
N GLU A 125 8.95 18.37 10.82
CA GLU A 125 9.47 19.01 9.61
C GLU A 125 9.36 20.54 9.68
N ASN A 126 8.26 21.07 10.21
CA ASN A 126 8.06 22.50 10.41
C ASN A 126 9.03 23.07 11.45
N LYS A 127 9.27 22.36 12.56
CA LYS A 127 10.32 22.73 13.53
C LYS A 127 11.70 22.73 12.89
N LEU A 128 12.00 21.72 12.07
CA LEU A 128 13.28 21.62 11.36
C LEU A 128 13.47 22.79 10.38
N LYS A 129 12.45 23.16 9.60
CA LYS A 129 12.49 24.32 8.69
C LYS A 129 12.79 25.61 9.45
N LYS A 130 12.12 25.84 10.60
CA LYS A 130 12.35 27.01 11.46
C LYS A 130 13.79 27.05 11.98
N LEU A 131 14.28 25.94 12.53
CA LEU A 131 15.65 25.85 13.03
C LEU A 131 16.69 26.06 11.92
N LYS A 132 16.46 25.50 10.73
CA LYS A 132 17.31 25.75 9.55
C LYS A 132 17.32 27.23 9.15
N ALA A 133 16.16 27.88 9.12
CA ALA A 133 16.08 29.32 8.83
C ALA A 133 16.83 30.15 9.88
N HIS A 134 16.66 29.85 11.17
CA HIS A 134 17.40 30.51 12.25
C HIS A 134 18.91 30.30 12.11
N ALA A 135 19.36 29.09 11.78
CA ALA A 135 20.78 28.80 11.56
C ALA A 135 21.35 29.62 10.40
N ILE A 136 20.64 29.74 9.28
CA ILE A 136 21.05 30.57 8.14
C ILE A 136 21.18 32.05 8.56
N ILE A 137 20.18 32.58 9.27
CA ILE A 137 20.20 33.97 9.75
C ILE A 137 21.38 34.19 10.71
N PHE A 138 21.60 33.26 11.64
CA PHE A 138 22.68 33.35 12.61
C PHE A 138 24.05 33.35 11.93
N LEU A 139 24.27 32.45 10.96
CA LEU A 139 25.49 32.42 10.16
C LEU A 139 25.70 33.73 9.38
N GLN A 140 24.63 34.29 8.81
CA GLN A 140 24.71 35.58 8.12
C GLN A 140 25.14 36.70 9.07
N VAL A 141 24.60 36.75 10.29
CA VAL A 141 24.96 37.76 11.30
C VAL A 141 26.41 37.57 11.78
N ILE A 142 26.82 36.32 12.06
CA ILE A 142 28.22 36.02 12.42
C ILE A 142 29.16 36.50 11.32
N PHE A 143 28.88 36.17 10.06
CA PHE A 143 29.73 36.59 8.94
C PHE A 143 29.83 38.12 8.86
N GLN A 144 28.70 38.83 9.01
CA GLN A 144 28.70 40.30 9.00
C GLN A 144 29.56 40.87 10.14
N LEU A 145 29.41 40.35 11.36
CA LEU A 145 30.21 40.78 12.50
C LEU A 145 31.70 40.48 12.30
N GLN A 146 32.04 39.25 11.91
CA GLN A 146 33.44 38.81 11.75
C GLN A 146 34.14 39.48 10.55
N SER A 147 33.40 39.89 9.52
CA SER A 147 33.97 40.56 8.34
C SER A 147 34.61 41.92 8.66
N LYS A 148 34.18 42.58 9.75
CA LYS A 148 34.68 43.90 10.14
C LYS A 148 35.71 43.86 11.26
N LYS A 149 35.90 42.71 11.91
CA LYS A 149 36.76 42.60 13.11
C LYS A 149 38.21 42.32 12.77
N CYS A 150 39.11 42.94 13.52
CA CYS A 150 40.55 42.72 13.46
C CYS A 150 40.85 41.23 13.61
N ILE A 151 41.63 40.66 12.68
CA ILE A 151 41.91 39.22 12.68
C ILE A 151 42.81 38.76 13.84
N VAL A 152 43.44 39.71 14.56
CA VAL A 152 44.35 39.42 15.68
C VAL A 152 43.58 39.45 17.00
N CYS A 153 42.99 40.59 17.37
CA CYS A 153 42.29 40.69 18.66
C CYS A 153 40.82 40.26 18.62
N GLN A 154 40.19 40.15 17.44
CA GLN A 154 38.77 39.83 17.24
C GLN A 154 37.75 40.76 17.94
N GLU A 155 38.22 41.80 18.63
CA GLU A 155 37.41 42.75 19.38
C GLU A 155 37.26 44.09 18.62
N GLY A 156 38.39 44.70 18.26
CA GLY A 156 38.44 45.97 17.54
C GLY A 156 38.04 45.82 16.07
N ASP A 157 37.42 46.85 15.50
CA ASP A 157 37.15 46.86 14.05
C ASP A 157 38.43 47.10 13.26
N ARG A 158 38.53 46.47 12.09
CA ARG A 158 39.56 46.76 11.10
C ARG A 158 39.45 48.24 10.76
N SER A 159 40.56 48.95 10.77
CA SER A 159 40.60 50.41 10.59
C SER A 159 41.76 50.89 9.70
N ILE A 160 42.76 50.04 9.45
CA ILE A 160 43.96 50.43 8.72
C ILE A 160 44.33 49.48 7.58
N ILE A 161 44.85 50.07 6.50
CA ILE A 161 45.37 49.36 5.32
C ILE A 161 46.88 49.20 5.49
N LEU A 162 47.38 47.96 5.40
CA LEU A 162 48.80 47.66 5.60
C LEU A 162 49.62 47.86 4.32
N ASN A 163 50.53 48.83 4.30
CA ASN A 163 51.45 49.05 3.17
C ASN A 163 52.72 48.17 3.27
N PRO A 164 53.26 47.66 2.14
CA PRO A 164 52.85 47.88 0.74
C PRO A 164 51.78 46.88 0.26
N CYS A 165 51.31 45.97 1.10
CA CYS A 165 50.48 44.83 0.68
C CYS A 165 48.97 45.13 0.51
N GLN A 166 48.53 46.33 0.91
CA GLN A 166 47.15 46.80 0.86
C GLN A 166 46.09 45.92 1.57
N HIS A 167 46.49 45.05 2.50
CA HIS A 167 45.53 44.23 3.25
C HIS A 167 44.84 45.04 4.36
N TYR A 168 43.51 45.00 4.41
CA TYR A 168 42.65 45.62 5.43
C TYR A 168 42.15 44.59 6.43
N VAL A 169 42.98 44.28 7.44
CA VAL A 169 42.74 43.14 8.36
C VAL A 169 43.00 43.42 9.83
N LEU A 170 43.60 44.56 10.18
CA LEU A 170 43.96 44.93 11.55
C LEU A 170 43.22 46.20 12.01
N CYS A 171 42.99 46.30 13.33
CA CYS A 171 42.69 47.56 13.99
C CYS A 171 43.96 48.37 14.24
N ASP A 172 43.83 49.67 14.52
CA ASP A 172 44.96 50.59 14.74
C ASP A 172 45.90 50.09 15.85
N HIS A 173 45.34 49.62 16.98
CA HIS A 173 46.11 49.12 18.11
C HIS A 173 46.96 47.89 17.75
N CYS A 174 46.36 46.91 17.06
CA CYS A 174 47.09 45.72 16.63
C CYS A 174 48.10 46.04 15.51
N ALA A 175 47.79 46.96 14.59
CA ALA A 175 48.72 47.34 13.53
C ALA A 175 49.97 48.05 14.06
N ALA A 176 49.84 48.83 15.13
CA ALA A 176 50.99 49.41 15.82
C ALA A 176 51.93 48.33 16.37
N ALA A 177 51.37 47.28 16.98
CA ALA A 177 52.12 46.20 17.62
C ALA A 177 52.73 45.15 16.66
N GLN A 178 52.27 45.06 15.40
CA GLN A 178 52.71 44.03 14.45
C GLN A 178 53.77 44.57 13.47
N GLU A 179 54.91 43.89 13.27
CA GLU A 179 55.94 44.29 12.28
C GLU A 179 55.66 43.78 10.86
N GLU A 180 54.84 42.74 10.72
CA GLU A 180 54.52 42.09 9.45
C GLU A 180 53.02 41.92 9.29
N CYS A 181 52.55 41.94 8.04
CA CYS A 181 51.15 41.66 7.72
C CYS A 181 50.80 40.20 8.06
N PRO A 182 49.78 39.91 8.88
CA PRO A 182 49.44 38.53 9.22
C PRO A 182 48.97 37.68 8.03
N CYS A 183 48.41 38.31 6.99
CA CYS A 183 47.88 37.63 5.80
C CYS A 183 48.96 37.20 4.80
N CYS A 184 50.00 38.01 4.60
CA CYS A 184 51.00 37.78 3.54
C CYS A 184 52.45 37.83 4.01
N LYS A 185 52.69 38.02 5.32
CA LYS A 185 54.01 38.08 5.97
C LYS A 185 54.97 39.14 5.41
N LYS A 186 54.47 40.09 4.60
CA LYS A 186 55.27 41.24 4.16
C LYS A 186 55.46 42.21 5.33
N LYS A 187 56.70 42.68 5.52
CA LYS A 187 57.01 43.75 6.48
C LYS A 187 56.20 44.99 6.17
N LYS A 188 55.65 45.60 7.22
CA LYS A 188 55.04 46.91 7.08
C LYS A 188 56.16 47.89 6.76
N ASN A 189 56.02 48.64 5.68
CA ASN A 189 56.82 49.84 5.54
C ASN A 189 56.25 50.84 6.55
N LEU A 190 57.10 51.44 7.38
CA LEU A 190 56.71 52.52 8.28
C LEU A 190 55.87 53.52 7.50
N TRP A 191 54.70 53.83 8.07
CA TRP A 191 53.70 54.77 7.60
C TRP A 191 54.29 56.16 7.36
#